data_AF-W1YEL0-F1
#
_entry.id   AF-W1YEL0-F1
#
_cell.length_a   1.000
_cell.length_b   1.000
_cell.length_c   1.000
_cell.angle_alpha   90.00
_cell.angle_beta   90.00
_cell.angle_gamma   90.00
#
_symmetry.space_group_name_H-M   'P 1'
#
loop_
_entity.id
_entity.type
_entity.pdbx_description
1 polymer ?
#
loop_
_entity_poly.entity_id
_entity_poly.type
_entity_poly.pdbx_seq_one_letter_code
_entity_poly.pdbx_strand_id
1 'polypeptide(L)'
;VSLIKKVLHAQMNNPEEDFVKFFAARIYEGMLTQKVKDTFAKLTKKAANQYINSQINERLKSAIGGGSLSVIDSNSHNEEVECINKEETDIATTMEELEGFHIVKAIVRVVLDA
;
A
#
# COMPACT_ATOMS: atom_id res chain seq x y z
N VAL A 1 -12.15 29.59 -6.08
CA VAL A 1 -12.09 28.42 -5.17
C VAL A 1 -12.87 27.21 -5.70
N SER A 2 -14.14 27.36 -6.10
CA SER A 2 -14.99 26.24 -6.61
C SER A 2 -14.42 25.53 -7.86
N LEU A 3 -13.86 26.28 -8.82
CA LEU A 3 -13.23 25.72 -10.03
C LEU A 3 -12.01 24.85 -9.71
N ILE A 4 -11.13 25.31 -8.81
CA ILE A 4 -9.97 24.52 -8.34
C ILE A 4 -10.44 23.22 -7.69
N LYS A 5 -11.51 23.27 -6.89
CA LYS A 5 -12.08 22.08 -6.23
C LYS A 5 -12.60 21.06 -7.25
N LYS A 6 -13.24 21.50 -8.33
CA LYS A 6 -13.67 20.62 -9.43
C LYS A 6 -12.49 19.98 -10.15
N VAL A 7 -11.47 20.77 -10.48
CA VAL A 7 -10.26 20.26 -11.16
C VAL A 7 -9.53 19.26 -10.27
N LEU A 8 -9.37 19.55 -8.98
CA LEU A 8 -8.76 18.63 -8.03
C LEU A 8 -9.53 17.30 -7.93
N HIS A 9 -10.86 17.37 -7.86
CA HIS A 9 -11.70 16.17 -7.84
C HIS A 9 -11.59 15.36 -9.14
N ALA A 10 -11.53 16.04 -10.29
CA ALA A 10 -11.32 15.40 -11.59
C ALA A 10 -9.95 14.71 -11.66
N GLN A 11 -8.89 15.37 -11.20
CA GLN A 11 -7.53 14.83 -11.12
C GLN A 11 -7.41 13.66 -10.13
N MET A 12 -8.17 13.67 -9.04
CA MET A 12 -8.21 12.55 -8.08
C MET A 12 -8.91 11.31 -8.66
N ASN A 13 -9.98 11.48 -9.44
CA ASN A 13 -10.68 10.36 -10.08
C ASN A 13 -9.95 9.85 -11.33
N ASN A 14 -9.37 10.76 -12.09
CA ASN A 14 -8.68 10.46 -13.33
C ASN A 14 -7.41 11.32 -13.42
N PRO A 15 -6.30 10.84 -12.83
CA PRO A 15 -5.06 11.62 -12.80
C PRO A 15 -4.51 11.77 -14.23
N GLU A 16 -4.31 13.02 -14.66
CA GLU A 16 -3.63 13.32 -15.92
C GLU A 16 -2.14 12.97 -15.86
N GLU A 17 -1.53 12.75 -17.02
CA GLU A 17 -0.10 12.42 -17.12
C GLU A 17 0.80 13.45 -16.43
N ASP A 18 0.47 14.74 -16.50
CA ASP A 18 1.24 15.80 -15.83
C ASP A 18 1.14 15.70 -14.30
N PHE A 19 -0.02 15.31 -13.77
CA PHE A 19 -0.22 15.08 -12.35
C PHE A 19 0.60 13.86 -11.90
N VAL A 20 0.51 12.75 -12.63
CA VAL A 20 1.28 11.53 -12.37
C VAL A 20 2.79 11.81 -12.44
N LYS A 21 3.24 12.57 -13.45
CA LYS A 21 4.64 12.98 -13.62
C LYS A 21 5.13 13.83 -12.45
N PHE A 22 4.28 14.72 -11.92
CA PHE A 22 4.61 15.53 -10.75
C PHE A 22 4.82 14.66 -9.51
N PHE A 23 3.94 13.70 -9.24
CA PHE A 23 4.14 12.75 -8.13
C PHE A 23 5.34 11.86 -8.35
N ALA A 24 5.49 11.29 -9.54
CA ALA A 24 6.60 10.41 -9.84
C ALA A 24 7.95 11.12 -9.72
N ALA A 25 8.07 12.37 -10.17
CA ALA A 25 9.30 13.17 -10.00
C ALA A 25 9.63 13.53 -8.54
N ARG A 26 8.63 13.52 -7.64
CA ARG A 26 8.80 13.84 -6.23
C ARG A 26 9.12 12.61 -5.37
N ILE A 27 8.67 11.43 -5.81
CA ILE A 27 8.74 10.17 -5.07
C ILE A 27 9.85 9.25 -5.63
N TYR A 28 10.16 9.37 -6.92
CA TYR A 28 11.15 8.54 -7.60
C TYR A 28 12.38 9.35 -8.00
N GLU A 29 13.50 9.12 -7.32
CA GLU A 29 14.80 9.72 -7.64
C GLU A 29 15.54 8.92 -8.73
N GLY A 30 14.96 8.83 -9.92
CA GLY A 30 15.54 8.08 -11.05
C GLY A 30 14.94 8.46 -12.40
N MET A 31 15.41 7.82 -13.49
CA MET A 31 14.87 8.08 -14.83
C MET A 31 13.41 7.68 -14.91
N LEU A 32 12.56 8.65 -15.26
CA LEU A 32 11.13 8.43 -15.43
C LEU A 32 10.83 7.68 -16.74
N THR A 33 10.94 6.35 -16.69
CA THR A 33 10.62 5.48 -17.83
C THR A 33 9.11 5.38 -18.04
N GLN A 34 8.69 4.99 -19.24
CA GLN A 34 7.27 4.87 -19.59
C GLN A 34 6.54 3.85 -18.71
N LYS A 35 7.20 2.71 -18.39
CA LYS A 35 6.67 1.73 -17.43
C LYS A 35 6.40 2.33 -16.05
N VAL A 36 7.32 3.14 -15.53
CA VAL A 36 7.16 3.78 -14.23
C VAL A 36 5.98 4.76 -14.28
N LYS A 37 5.83 5.54 -15.35
CA LYS A 37 4.65 6.42 -15.51
C LYS A 37 3.33 5.67 -15.48
N ASP A 38 3.23 4.55 -16.20
CA ASP A 38 1.99 3.75 -16.25
C ASP A 38 1.66 3.15 -14.88
N THR A 39 2.66 2.64 -14.16
CA THR A 39 2.50 2.13 -12.79
C THR A 39 2.08 3.24 -11.84
N PHE A 40 2.73 4.41 -11.90
CA PHE A 40 2.35 5.55 -11.07
C PHE A 40 0.96 6.08 -11.43
N ALA A 41 0.52 6.03 -12.69
CA ALA A 41 -0.84 6.45 -13.07
C ALA A 41 -1.90 5.60 -12.38
N LYS A 42 -1.71 4.27 -12.38
CA LYS A 42 -2.57 3.33 -11.65
C LYS A 42 -2.50 3.56 -10.13
N LEU A 43 -1.30 3.72 -9.59
CA LEU A 43 -1.07 3.87 -8.15
C LEU A 43 -1.65 5.19 -7.62
N THR A 44 -1.44 6.31 -8.31
CA THR A 44 -2.00 7.62 -7.97
C THR A 44 -3.52 7.59 -7.97
N LYS A 45 -4.16 6.92 -8.94
CA LYS A 45 -5.62 6.74 -8.97
C LYS A 45 -6.12 5.90 -7.78
N LYS A 46 -5.42 4.82 -7.44
CA LYS A 46 -5.79 3.97 -6.29
C LYS A 46 -5.64 4.74 -4.96
N ALA A 47 -4.51 5.44 -4.78
CA ALA A 47 -4.23 6.25 -3.61
C ALA A 47 -5.23 7.41 -3.43
N ALA A 48 -5.62 8.08 -4.52
CA ALA A 48 -6.62 9.14 -4.50
C ALA A 48 -7.99 8.62 -4.01
N ASN A 49 -8.45 7.49 -4.54
CA ASN A 49 -9.70 6.87 -4.10
C ASN A 49 -9.62 6.41 -2.64
N GLN A 50 -8.51 5.79 -2.23
CA GLN A 50 -8.28 5.41 -0.84
C GLN A 50 -8.30 6.63 0.09
N TYR A 51 -7.63 7.73 -0.29
CA TYR A 51 -7.61 8.96 0.50
C TYR A 51 -9.00 9.56 0.68
N ILE A 52 -9.81 9.60 -0.39
CA ILE A 52 -11.19 10.09 -0.32
C ILE A 52 -12.01 9.20 0.61
N ASN A 53 -11.92 7.88 0.47
CA ASN A 53 -12.62 6.93 1.35
C ASN A 53 -12.19 7.08 2.81
N SER A 54 -10.89 7.22 3.07
CA SER A 54 -10.35 7.48 4.41
C SER A 54 -10.85 8.80 4.97
N GLN A 55 -10.89 9.87 4.18
CA GLN A 55 -11.39 11.18 4.62
C GLN A 55 -12.88 11.19 4.88
N ILE A 56 -13.67 10.48 4.05
CA ILE A 56 -15.09 10.28 4.29
C ILE A 56 -15.27 9.50 5.58
N ASN A 57 -14.54 8.40 5.77
CA ASN A 57 -14.62 7.57 6.95
C ASN A 57 -14.17 8.33 8.21
N GLU A 58 -13.13 9.16 8.12
CA GLU A 58 -12.65 10.03 9.20
C GLU A 58 -13.69 11.09 9.55
N ARG A 59 -14.27 11.77 8.55
CA ARG A 59 -15.37 12.74 8.77
C ARG A 59 -16.59 12.07 9.40
N LEU A 60 -16.95 10.88 8.93
CA LEU A 60 -18.09 10.12 9.43
C LEU A 60 -17.86 9.68 10.87
N LYS A 61 -16.66 9.15 11.17
CA LYS A 61 -16.19 8.74 12.50
C LYS A 61 -16.08 9.93 13.46
N SER A 62 -15.55 11.07 13.02
CA SER A 62 -15.49 12.30 13.81
C SER A 62 -16.86 12.91 14.08
N ALA A 63 -17.84 12.74 13.18
CA ALA A 63 -19.20 13.22 13.38
C ALA A 63 -20.05 12.29 14.25
N ILE A 64 -19.79 10.98 14.23
CA ILE A 64 -20.58 9.96 14.96
C ILE A 64 -20.06 9.70 16.39
N GLY A 65 -18.82 10.06 16.70
CA GLY A 65 -18.31 10.00 18.06
C GLY A 65 -16.87 9.54 18.08
N GLY A 66 -15.99 10.34 18.69
CA GLY A 66 -14.58 10.03 18.86
C GLY A 66 -14.38 8.64 19.48
N GLY A 67 -14.01 7.68 18.65
CA GLY A 67 -13.84 6.30 19.08
C GLY A 67 -13.31 5.45 17.93
N SER A 68 -12.13 4.89 18.15
CA SER A 68 -11.43 4.04 17.19
C SER A 68 -12.26 2.80 16.81
N LEU A 69 -12.82 2.75 15.60
CA LEU A 69 -13.01 1.50 14.89
C LEU A 69 -12.13 1.50 13.64
N SER A 70 -11.17 0.57 13.64
CA SER A 70 -10.46 0.11 12.46
C SER A 70 -11.50 -0.61 11.60
N VAL A 71 -11.93 0.02 10.51
CA VAL A 71 -12.69 -0.69 9.47
C VAL A 71 -11.64 -1.29 8.56
N ILE A 72 -11.19 -2.48 8.97
CA ILE A 72 -10.70 -3.49 8.03
C ILE A 72 -11.95 -3.88 7.26
N ASP A 73 -12.10 -3.37 6.03
CA ASP A 73 -13.02 -3.98 5.08
C ASP A 73 -12.24 -4.49 3.89
N SER A 74 -12.29 -5.81 3.80
CA SER A 74 -11.74 -6.66 2.79
C SER A 74 -12.51 -6.41 1.49
N ASN A 75 -11.85 -5.83 0.49
CA ASN A 75 -12.23 -6.14 -0.88
C ASN A 75 -11.00 -6.49 -1.69
N SER A 76 -10.88 -7.80 -1.92
CA SER A 76 -9.86 -8.46 -2.69
C SER A 76 -9.95 -8.03 -4.17
N HIS A 77 -8.89 -7.45 -4.71
CA HIS A 77 -8.49 -7.75 -6.08
C HIS A 77 -6.98 -7.53 -6.25
N ASN A 78 -6.33 -8.61 -6.69
CA ASN A 78 -4.98 -8.72 -7.20
C ASN A 78 -4.56 -7.52 -8.06
N GLU A 79 -3.43 -6.92 -7.73
CA GLU A 79 -2.35 -6.62 -8.68
C GLU A 79 -1.11 -6.31 -7.83
N GLU A 80 -0.15 -7.22 -7.93
CA GLU A 80 1.20 -7.15 -7.38
C GLU A 80 1.86 -5.82 -7.77
N VAL A 81 2.18 -4.99 -6.77
CA VAL A 81 3.27 -4.03 -6.89
C VAL A 81 3.93 -3.93 -5.51
N GLU A 82 4.98 -4.72 -5.31
CA GLU A 82 5.98 -4.46 -4.29
C GLU A 82 6.56 -3.06 -4.50
N CYS A 83 6.68 -2.29 -3.41
CA CYS A 83 7.89 -1.53 -3.04
C CYS A 83 7.69 -0.81 -1.69
N ILE A 84 8.03 -1.54 -0.63
CA ILE A 84 8.83 -1.14 0.55
C ILE A 84 8.46 0.16 1.29
N ASN A 85 7.87 0.00 2.47
CA ASN A 85 8.39 0.63 3.69
C ASN A 85 8.16 -0.30 4.90
N LYS A 86 9.23 -0.55 5.65
CA LYS A 86 9.24 -1.32 6.89
C LYS A 86 8.30 -0.67 7.91
N GLU A 87 7.36 -1.43 8.44
CA GLU A 87 7.09 -1.59 9.87
C GLU A 87 6.06 -2.72 10.00
N GLU A 88 6.47 -3.79 10.70
CA GLU A 88 5.81 -5.11 10.75
C GLU A 88 5.86 -5.87 9.42
N THR A 89 7.01 -6.50 9.16
CA THR A 89 7.03 -7.67 8.28
C THR A 89 6.14 -8.74 8.92
N ASP A 90 4.87 -8.75 8.55
CA ASP A 90 3.96 -9.87 8.78
C ASP A 90 4.40 -11.03 7.89
N ILE A 91 5.61 -11.55 8.15
CA ILE A 91 6.13 -12.76 7.55
C ILE A 91 5.37 -13.88 8.26
N ALA A 92 4.25 -14.28 7.68
CA ALA A 92 3.56 -15.48 8.09
C ALA A 92 4.47 -16.67 7.77
N THR A 93 4.99 -17.34 8.81
CA THR A 93 5.77 -18.56 8.64
C THR A 93 4.92 -19.60 7.92
N THR A 94 5.39 -20.04 6.77
CA THR A 94 4.76 -21.08 5.97
C THR A 94 5.01 -22.46 6.59
N MET A 95 4.18 -23.45 6.24
CA MET A 95 4.33 -24.80 6.76
C MET A 95 5.66 -25.43 6.33
N GLU A 96 6.11 -25.12 5.12
CA GLU A 96 7.36 -25.56 4.53
C GLU A 96 8.57 -25.01 5.31
N GLU A 97 8.52 -23.75 5.74
CA GLU A 97 9.56 -23.15 6.58
C GLU A 97 9.60 -23.77 7.98
N LEU A 98 8.45 -24.11 8.54
CA LEU A 98 8.36 -24.79 9.84
C LEU A 98 8.96 -26.21 9.76
N GLU A 99 8.68 -26.94 8.69
CA GLU A 99 9.28 -28.26 8.43
C GLU A 99 10.80 -28.16 8.23
N GLY A 100 11.26 -27.18 7.45
CA GLY A 100 12.68 -26.89 7.27
C GLY A 100 13.39 -26.59 8.60
N PHE A 101 12.78 -25.79 9.47
CA PHE A 101 13.30 -25.51 10.81
C PHE A 101 13.43 -26.79 11.65
N HIS A 102 12.44 -27.67 11.63
CA HIS A 102 12.49 -28.92 12.38
C HIS A 102 13.58 -29.87 11.88
N ILE A 103 13.81 -29.95 10.56
CA ILE A 103 14.87 -30.76 9.97
C ILE A 103 16.24 -30.24 10.43
N VAL A 104 16.47 -28.93 10.31
CA VAL A 104 17.75 -28.32 10.72
C VAL A 104 17.97 -28.48 12.22
N LYS A 105 16.93 -28.25 13.03
CA LYS A 105 16.98 -28.45 14.49
C LYS A 105 17.31 -29.90 14.87
N ALA A 106 16.75 -30.88 14.16
CA ALA A 106 17.04 -32.29 14.39
C ALA A 106 18.50 -32.65 14.09
N ILE A 107 19.07 -32.11 13.00
CA ILE A 107 20.48 -32.33 12.63
C ILE A 107 21.40 -31.68 13.66
N VAL A 108 21.15 -30.43 14.02
CA VAL A 108 22.02 -29.67 14.94
C VAL A 108 22.02 -30.27 16.34
N ARG A 109 20.90 -30.84 16.80
CA ARG A 109 20.82 -31.52 18.10
C ARG A 109 21.70 -32.76 18.23
N VAL A 110 22.14 -33.35 17.11
CA VAL A 110 23.11 -34.45 17.12
C VAL A 110 24.53 -33.93 17.41
N VAL A 111 24.79 -32.65 17.13
CA VAL A 111 26.12 -32.02 17.28
C VAL A 111 26.22 -31.20 18.56
N LEU A 112 25.10 -30.65 19.03
CA LEU A 112 25.01 -29.89 20.28
C LEU A 112 24.21 -30.69 21.31
N ASP A 113 24.92 -31.36 22.21
CA ASP A 113 24.34 -31.84 23.48
C ASP A 113 23.99 -30.63 24.35
N ALA A 114 22.88 -30.75 25.10
CA ALA A 114 22.15 -29.65 25.75
C ALA A 114 22.97 -28.78 26.73
#